data_AF-A0AAD8E6P4-F1
#
_entry.id   AF-A0AAD8E6P4-F1
#
_cell.length_a   1.000
_cell.length_b   1.000
_cell.length_c   1.000
_cell.angle_alpha   90.00
_cell.angle_beta   90.00
_cell.angle_gamma   90.00
#
_symmetry.space_group_name_H-M   'P 1'
#
loop_
_entity.id
_entity.type
_entity.pdbx_description
1 polymer ?
#
loop_
_entity_poly.entity_id
_entity_poly.type
_entity_poly.pdbx_seq_one_letter_code
_entity_poly.pdbx_strand_id
1 'polypeptide(L)'
;MSNNQKEDIDFVKDMYELQLLGFTTRNINEYVDDSLRENIRVNTVSLKKTLLNTFSNSAQVIEIATQKFLDEALDVLNKQSDQLKSVVDDFFGIPSNMLLPEDEGQSRQFTLQEEQDIDREIQHLQDRYKRACFMEDYIKKEITIIEKVKKLQLELEEIRPECFESEKYDKIEDICTDFTHRNSDFKLYSSGTT
;
A
#
# COMPACT_ATOMS: atom_id res chain seq x y z
N MET A 1 30.02 -4.61 -28.79
CA MET A 1 29.43 -3.73 -27.77
C MET A 1 30.44 -2.65 -27.45
N SER A 2 30.03 -1.39 -27.38
CA SER A 2 30.94 -0.28 -27.05
C SER A 2 31.32 -0.39 -25.57
N ASN A 3 32.55 -0.02 -25.16
CA ASN A 3 33.02 -0.15 -23.77
C ASN A 3 32.03 0.46 -22.75
N ASN A 4 31.41 1.58 -23.10
CA ASN A 4 30.44 2.26 -22.24
C ASN A 4 29.19 1.41 -21.93
N GLN A 5 28.73 0.56 -22.85
CA GLN A 5 27.55 -0.28 -22.61
C GLN A 5 27.84 -1.44 -21.66
N LYS A 6 29.10 -1.86 -21.55
CA LYS A 6 29.48 -2.97 -20.68
C LYS A 6 29.57 -2.50 -19.22
N GLU A 7 30.11 -1.31 -18.99
CA GLU A 7 30.18 -0.70 -17.66
C GLU A 7 28.79 -0.46 -17.05
N ASP A 8 27.82 -0.04 -17.86
CA ASP A 8 26.43 0.17 -17.40
C ASP A 8 25.76 -1.15 -16.98
N ILE A 9 26.01 -2.24 -17.71
CA ILE A 9 25.44 -3.58 -17.39
C ILE A 9 26.07 -4.13 -16.12
N ASP A 10 27.40 -4.01 -15.98
CA ASP A 10 28.12 -4.49 -14.80
C ASP A 10 27.70 -3.70 -13.54
N PHE A 11 27.43 -2.40 -13.66
CA PHE A 11 26.90 -1.60 -12.56
C PHE A 11 25.49 -2.04 -12.11
N VAL A 12 24.59 -2.31 -13.06
CA VAL A 12 23.23 -2.78 -12.74
C VAL A 12 23.28 -4.15 -12.05
N LYS A 13 24.16 -5.05 -12.52
CA LYS A 13 24.38 -6.36 -11.89
C LYS A 13 24.88 -6.21 -10.46
N ASP A 14 25.91 -5.39 -10.24
CA ASP A 14 26.46 -5.11 -8.92
C ASP A 14 25.39 -4.55 -7.96
N MET A 15 24.46 -3.71 -8.46
CA MET A 15 23.36 -3.19 -7.65
C MET A 15 22.33 -4.24 -7.28
N TYR A 16 21.98 -5.12 -8.21
CA TYR A 16 21.11 -6.25 -7.94
C TYR A 16 21.71 -7.20 -6.90
N GLU A 17 23.01 -7.49 -7.02
CA GLU A 17 23.74 -8.32 -6.05
C GLU A 17 23.76 -7.66 -4.67
N LEU A 18 24.03 -6.36 -4.61
CA LEU A 18 24.02 -5.62 -3.34
C LEU A 18 22.65 -5.64 -2.67
N GLN A 19 21.57 -5.52 -3.43
CA GLN A 19 20.21 -5.55 -2.90
C GLN A 19 19.86 -6.92 -2.28
N LEU A 20 20.21 -8.02 -2.96
CA LEU A 20 19.88 -9.37 -2.50
C LEU A 20 20.83 -9.87 -1.41
N LEU A 21 22.15 -9.70 -1.61
CA LEU A 21 23.20 -10.35 -0.81
C LEU A 21 23.85 -9.40 0.21
N GLY A 22 23.73 -8.08 0.03
CA GLY A 22 24.43 -7.08 0.84
C GLY A 22 25.91 -6.92 0.50
N PHE A 23 26.40 -7.62 -0.52
CA PHE A 23 27.75 -7.52 -1.09
C PHE A 23 27.69 -7.84 -2.59
N THR A 24 28.77 -7.53 -3.31
CA THR A 24 28.91 -7.88 -4.73
C THR A 24 29.89 -9.03 -4.92
N THR A 25 29.74 -9.76 -6.02
CA THR A 25 30.72 -10.76 -6.49
C THR A 25 32.12 -10.16 -6.62
N ARG A 26 32.22 -8.91 -7.06
CA ARG A 26 33.47 -8.14 -7.11
C ARG A 26 34.13 -8.02 -5.73
N ASN A 27 33.37 -7.66 -4.70
CA ASN A 27 33.90 -7.53 -3.34
C ASN A 27 34.44 -8.87 -2.81
N ILE A 28 33.74 -9.98 -3.09
CA ILE A 28 34.23 -11.32 -2.73
C ILE A 28 35.53 -11.62 -3.46
N ASN A 29 35.57 -11.38 -4.77
CA ASN A 29 36.76 -11.64 -5.58
C ASN A 29 37.99 -10.85 -5.10
N GLU A 30 37.80 -9.57 -4.78
CA GLU A 30 38.86 -8.73 -4.20
C GLU A 30 39.31 -9.26 -2.85
N TYR A 31 38.37 -9.57 -1.95
CA TYR A 31 38.68 -10.09 -0.63
C TYR A 31 39.44 -11.43 -0.67
N VAL A 32 39.02 -12.33 -1.56
CA VAL A 32 39.67 -13.64 -1.72
C VAL A 32 41.07 -13.49 -2.33
N ASP A 33 41.24 -12.64 -3.36
CA ASP A 33 42.54 -12.39 -3.98
C ASP A 33 43.53 -11.78 -2.96
N ASP A 34 43.09 -10.78 -2.20
CA ASP A 34 43.89 -10.15 -1.15
C ASP A 34 44.25 -11.13 -0.04
N SER A 35 43.28 -11.94 0.42
CA SER A 35 43.50 -12.95 1.46
C SER A 35 44.50 -14.01 1.00
N LEU A 36 44.43 -14.47 -0.24
CA LEU A 36 45.37 -15.45 -0.80
C LEU A 36 46.78 -14.86 -0.91
N ARG A 37 46.91 -13.63 -1.42
CA ARG A 37 48.21 -12.94 -1.52
C ARG A 37 48.85 -12.76 -0.16
N GLU A 38 48.07 -12.35 0.84
CA GLU A 38 48.58 -12.15 2.19
C GLU A 38 49.00 -13.46 2.82
N ASN A 39 48.21 -14.52 2.68
CA ASN A 39 48.58 -15.85 3.16
C ASN A 39 49.89 -16.36 2.53
N ILE A 40 50.09 -16.17 1.23
CA ILE A 40 51.34 -16.54 0.55
C ILE A 40 52.52 -15.76 1.13
N ARG A 41 52.36 -14.44 1.34
CA ARG A 41 53.41 -13.60 1.93
C ARG A 41 53.76 -14.02 3.35
N VAL A 42 52.76 -14.15 4.22
CA VAL A 42 52.94 -14.54 5.62
C VAL A 42 53.62 -15.90 5.73
N ASN A 43 53.16 -16.89 4.96
CA ASN A 43 53.74 -18.23 4.96
C ASN A 43 55.18 -18.23 4.42
N THR A 44 55.47 -17.43 3.39
CA THR A 44 56.83 -17.31 2.85
C THR A 44 57.78 -16.65 3.85
N VAL A 45 57.32 -15.63 4.58
CA VAL A 45 58.10 -15.00 5.66
C VAL A 45 58.36 -16.00 6.80
N SER A 46 57.36 -16.80 7.17
CA SER A 46 57.49 -17.84 8.19
C SER A 46 58.48 -18.94 7.76
N LEU A 47 58.40 -19.38 6.51
CA LEU A 47 59.33 -20.33 5.90
C LEU A 47 60.77 -19.79 5.92
N LYS A 48 60.96 -18.55 5.47
CA LYS A 48 62.25 -17.86 5.48
C LYS A 48 62.85 -17.81 6.88
N LYS A 49 62.06 -17.39 7.88
CA LYS A 49 62.49 -17.32 9.29
C LYS A 49 62.93 -18.70 9.80
N THR A 50 62.16 -19.74 9.47
CA THR A 50 62.49 -21.12 9.86
C THR A 50 63.79 -21.59 9.23
N LEU A 51 63.98 -21.35 7.93
CA LEU A 51 65.21 -21.71 7.21
C LEU A 51 66.44 -20.95 7.73
N LEU A 52 66.31 -19.66 8.04
CA LEU A 52 67.40 -18.86 8.61
C LEU A 52 67.81 -19.35 10.00
N ASN A 53 66.86 -19.81 10.81
CA ASN A 53 67.15 -20.39 12.13
C ASN A 53 67.87 -21.74 12.03
N THR A 54 67.59 -22.54 11.00
CA THR A 54 68.22 -23.87 10.80
C THR A 54 69.56 -23.78 10.08
N PHE A 55 69.70 -22.88 9.11
CA PHE A 55 70.86 -22.77 8.22
C PHE A 55 71.44 -21.36 8.18
N SER A 56 71.87 -20.88 9.36
CA SER A 56 72.38 -19.52 9.57
C SER A 56 73.58 -19.13 8.69
N ASN A 57 74.37 -20.09 8.23
CA ASN A 57 75.52 -19.84 7.34
C ASN A 57 75.14 -19.56 5.87
N SER A 58 73.87 -19.74 5.49
CA SER A 58 73.40 -19.63 4.09
C SER A 58 72.37 -18.52 3.88
N ALA A 59 72.40 -17.48 4.72
CA ALA A 59 71.37 -16.43 4.76
C ALA A 59 71.09 -15.77 3.39
N GLN A 60 72.13 -15.46 2.61
CA GLN A 60 71.97 -14.86 1.28
C GLN A 60 71.29 -15.81 0.28
N VAL A 61 71.59 -17.09 0.33
CA VAL A 61 70.99 -18.09 -0.57
C VAL A 61 69.51 -18.28 -0.23
N ILE A 62 69.17 -18.29 1.06
CA ILE A 62 67.79 -18.39 1.55
C ILE A 62 66.98 -17.16 1.15
N GLU A 63 67.57 -15.97 1.25
CA GLU A 63 66.92 -14.72 0.81
C GLU A 63 66.52 -14.78 -0.67
N ILE A 64 67.46 -15.13 -1.54
CA ILE A 64 67.23 -15.19 -2.99
C ILE A 64 66.22 -16.29 -3.32
N ALA A 65 66.33 -17.46 -2.69
CA ALA A 65 65.42 -18.58 -2.95
C ALA A 65 63.98 -18.28 -2.51
N THR A 66 63.81 -17.68 -1.33
CA THR A 66 62.48 -17.34 -0.79
C THR A 66 61.82 -16.21 -1.58
N GLN A 67 62.59 -15.24 -2.07
CA GLN A 67 62.05 -14.20 -2.96
C GLN A 67 61.60 -14.78 -4.30
N LYS A 68 62.42 -15.64 -4.93
CA LYS A 68 62.01 -16.32 -6.18
C LYS A 68 60.77 -17.17 -6.01
N PHE A 69 60.67 -17.90 -4.90
CA PHE A 69 59.48 -18.68 -4.56
C PHE A 69 58.24 -17.79 -4.42
N LEU A 70 58.37 -16.63 -3.75
CA LEU A 70 57.27 -15.67 -3.62
C LEU A 70 56.80 -15.16 -4.99
N ASP A 71 57.73 -14.75 -5.84
CA ASP A 71 57.43 -14.20 -7.15
C ASP A 71 56.71 -15.23 -8.03
N GLU A 72 57.18 -16.48 -8.03
CA GLU A 72 56.58 -17.57 -8.81
C GLU A 72 55.21 -18.00 -8.25
N ALA A 73 55.05 -18.04 -6.92
CA ALA A 73 53.77 -18.32 -6.29
C ALA A 73 52.71 -17.25 -6.62
N LEU A 74 53.10 -15.97 -6.61
CA LEU A 74 52.21 -14.87 -6.97
C LEU A 74 51.87 -14.88 -8.47
N ASP A 75 52.80 -15.26 -9.35
CA ASP A 75 52.52 -15.40 -10.78
C ASP A 75 51.54 -16.54 -11.07
N VAL A 76 51.68 -17.68 -10.38
CA VAL A 76 50.71 -18.79 -10.45
C VAL A 76 49.32 -18.34 -9.96
N LEU A 77 49.26 -17.60 -8.84
CA LEU A 77 48.00 -17.07 -8.33
C LEU A 77 47.34 -16.13 -9.35
N ASN A 78 48.09 -15.22 -9.97
CA ASN A 78 47.56 -14.30 -10.98
C ASN A 78 46.94 -15.06 -12.16
N LYS A 79 47.59 -16.14 -12.63
CA LYS A 79 47.08 -16.99 -13.73
C LYS A 79 45.79 -17.72 -13.36
N GLN A 80 45.61 -18.08 -12.09
CA GLN A 80 44.41 -18.78 -11.62
C GLN A 80 43.32 -17.83 -11.11
N SER A 81 43.64 -16.55 -10.85
CA SER A 81 42.70 -15.55 -10.35
C SER A 81 41.51 -15.36 -11.29
N ASP A 82 41.72 -15.39 -12.61
CA ASP A 82 40.62 -15.27 -13.58
C ASP A 82 39.66 -16.47 -13.55
N GLN A 83 40.19 -17.68 -13.33
CA GLN A 83 39.35 -18.88 -13.17
C GLN A 83 38.55 -18.81 -11.87
N LEU A 84 39.18 -18.36 -10.79
CA LEU A 84 38.52 -18.20 -9.51
C LEU A 84 37.41 -17.15 -9.58
N LYS A 85 37.66 -16.02 -10.26
CA LYS A 85 36.65 -14.98 -10.50
C LYS A 85 35.44 -15.53 -11.23
N SER A 86 35.65 -16.36 -12.26
CA SER A 86 34.56 -17.02 -12.97
C SER A 86 33.74 -17.92 -12.06
N VAL A 87 34.39 -18.72 -11.22
CA VAL A 87 33.69 -19.60 -10.27
C VAL A 87 32.88 -18.79 -9.25
N VAL A 88 33.46 -17.73 -8.69
CA VAL A 88 32.73 -16.84 -7.76
C VAL A 88 31.50 -16.22 -8.44
N ASP A 89 31.64 -15.81 -9.71
CA ASP A 89 30.52 -15.28 -10.50
C ASP A 89 29.43 -16.33 -10.73
N ASP A 90 29.80 -17.59 -10.98
CA ASP A 90 28.83 -18.68 -11.16
C ASP A 90 28.03 -19.00 -9.88
N PHE A 91 28.62 -18.81 -8.70
CA PHE A 91 27.98 -19.13 -7.41
C PHE A 91 27.18 -17.97 -6.81
N PHE A 92 27.70 -16.75 -6.92
CA PHE A 92 27.11 -15.57 -6.27
C PHE A 92 26.52 -14.57 -7.27
N GLY A 93 26.86 -14.68 -8.54
CA GLY A 93 26.38 -13.78 -9.58
C GLY A 93 24.90 -14.00 -9.84
N ILE A 94 24.16 -12.89 -9.90
CA ILE A 94 22.75 -12.94 -10.27
C ILE A 94 22.66 -12.95 -11.81
N PRO A 95 21.99 -13.96 -12.41
CA PRO A 95 21.79 -13.99 -13.84
C PRO A 95 20.96 -12.79 -14.31
N SER A 96 21.32 -12.19 -15.43
CA SER A 96 20.63 -11.01 -15.98
C SER A 96 19.17 -11.26 -16.38
N ASN A 97 18.80 -12.53 -16.55
CA ASN A 97 17.44 -12.95 -16.85
C ASN A 97 16.60 -13.30 -15.60
N MET A 98 17.13 -13.08 -14.40
CA MET A 98 16.46 -13.38 -13.15
C MET A 98 15.89 -12.11 -12.52
N LEU A 99 14.59 -12.12 -12.23
CA LEU A 99 13.96 -11.10 -11.38
C LEU A 99 14.07 -11.54 -9.93
N LEU A 100 14.38 -10.59 -9.06
CA LEU A 100 14.37 -10.82 -7.62
C LEU A 100 12.92 -11.01 -7.12
N PRO A 101 12.70 -11.78 -6.04
CA PRO A 101 11.38 -11.93 -5.43
C PRO A 101 10.76 -10.58 -5.04
N GLU A 102 11.58 -9.62 -4.61
CA GLU A 102 11.14 -8.27 -4.27
C GLU A 102 10.61 -7.48 -5.49
N ASP A 103 11.07 -7.85 -6.69
CA ASP A 103 10.69 -7.23 -7.96
C ASP A 103 9.62 -8.02 -8.71
N GLU A 104 8.95 -9.00 -8.08
CA GLU A 104 7.89 -9.78 -8.72
C GLU A 104 6.77 -8.88 -9.29
N GLY A 105 6.47 -7.77 -8.62
CA GLY A 105 5.53 -6.76 -9.12
C GLY A 105 5.97 -6.05 -10.41
N GLN A 106 7.27 -6.03 -10.69
CA GLN A 106 7.83 -5.48 -11.93
C GLN A 106 7.84 -6.49 -13.08
N SER A 107 7.50 -7.76 -12.82
CA SER A 107 7.38 -8.78 -13.87
C SER A 107 6.41 -8.37 -14.97
N ARG A 108 5.37 -7.61 -14.61
CA ARG A 108 4.50 -6.91 -15.52
C ARG A 108 4.85 -5.43 -15.51
N GLN A 109 5.41 -4.95 -16.61
CA GLN A 109 5.58 -3.52 -16.81
C GLN A 109 4.24 -2.89 -17.19
N PHE A 110 3.80 -1.92 -16.41
CA PHE A 110 2.65 -1.09 -16.76
C PHE A 110 3.11 0.04 -17.67
N THR A 111 2.38 0.25 -18.75
CA THR A 111 2.59 1.41 -19.61
C THR A 111 2.04 2.66 -18.92
N LEU A 112 2.60 3.82 -19.25
CA LEU A 112 2.12 5.11 -18.75
C LEU A 112 0.64 5.34 -19.06
N GLN A 113 0.16 4.80 -20.19
CA GLN A 113 -1.24 4.90 -20.56
C GLN A 113 -2.14 4.07 -19.65
N GLU A 114 -1.75 2.84 -19.31
CA GLU A 114 -2.50 2.00 -18.36
C GLU A 114 -2.55 2.65 -16.97
N GLU A 115 -1.46 3.25 -16.51
CA GLU A 115 -1.44 4.00 -15.25
C GLU A 115 -2.44 5.16 -15.25
N GLN A 116 -2.43 5.97 -16.32
CA GLN A 116 -3.38 7.08 -16.49
C GLN A 116 -4.84 6.61 -16.60
N ASP A 117 -5.09 5.44 -17.19
CA ASP A 117 -6.42 4.86 -17.28
C ASP A 117 -6.94 4.45 -15.90
N ILE A 118 -6.08 3.81 -15.09
CA ILE A 118 -6.40 3.41 -13.71
C ILE A 118 -6.67 4.66 -12.85
N ASP A 119 -5.85 5.70 -12.95
CA ASP A 119 -6.06 6.95 -12.20
C ASP A 119 -7.39 7.62 -12.53
N ARG A 120 -7.76 7.65 -13.82
CA ARG A 120 -9.05 8.16 -14.27
C ARG A 120 -10.22 7.34 -13.73
N GLU A 121 -10.08 6.02 -13.72
CA GLU A 121 -11.09 5.13 -13.16
C GLU A 121 -11.26 5.34 -11.65
N ILE A 122 -10.14 5.45 -10.91
CA ILE A 122 -10.14 5.74 -9.46
C ILE A 122 -10.88 7.05 -9.19
N GLN A 123 -10.56 8.11 -9.93
CA GLN A 123 -11.21 9.41 -9.75
C GLN A 123 -12.71 9.33 -10.03
N HIS A 124 -13.11 8.67 -11.12
CA HIS A 124 -14.50 8.47 -11.47
C HIS A 124 -15.27 7.68 -10.39
N LEU A 125 -14.66 6.63 -9.83
CA LEU A 125 -15.24 5.83 -8.74
C LEU A 125 -15.37 6.64 -7.45
N GLN A 126 -14.38 7.45 -7.10
CA GLN A 126 -14.44 8.34 -5.93
C GLN A 126 -15.58 9.36 -6.05
N ASP A 127 -15.75 9.97 -7.21
CA ASP A 127 -16.85 10.93 -7.44
C ASP A 127 -18.21 10.25 -7.41
N ARG A 128 -18.31 9.03 -7.97
CA ARG A 128 -19.53 8.22 -7.89
C ARG A 128 -19.86 7.86 -6.44
N TYR A 129 -18.86 7.48 -5.65
CA TYR A 129 -19.02 7.18 -4.23
C TYR A 129 -19.53 8.41 -3.46
N LYS A 130 -18.91 9.59 -3.64
CA LYS A 130 -19.37 10.84 -3.01
C LYS A 130 -20.84 11.14 -3.34
N ARG A 131 -21.22 11.04 -4.61
CA ARG A 131 -22.62 11.25 -5.05
C ARG A 131 -23.57 10.25 -4.38
N ALA A 132 -23.18 8.99 -4.26
CA ALA A 132 -23.98 7.96 -3.59
C ALA A 132 -24.17 8.29 -2.10
N CYS A 133 -23.12 8.71 -1.40
CA CYS A 133 -23.22 9.14 0.01
C CYS A 133 -24.18 10.33 0.19
N PHE A 134 -24.08 11.36 -0.67
CA PHE A 134 -25.02 12.49 -0.62
C PHE A 134 -26.47 12.05 -0.85
N MET A 135 -26.69 11.14 -1.80
CA MET A 135 -28.02 10.60 -2.07
C MET A 135 -28.55 9.79 -0.88
N GLU A 136 -27.71 8.95 -0.27
CA GLU A 136 -28.07 8.18 0.92
C GLU A 136 -28.50 9.08 2.08
N ASP A 137 -27.74 10.15 2.35
CA ASP A 137 -28.08 11.12 3.39
C ASP A 137 -29.40 11.85 3.09
N TYR A 138 -29.66 12.15 1.82
CA TYR A 138 -30.92 12.77 1.41
C TYR A 138 -32.11 11.83 1.62
N ILE A 139 -31.99 10.57 1.19
CA ILE A 139 -33.03 9.54 1.38
C ILE A 139 -33.32 9.33 2.87
N LYS A 140 -32.29 9.28 3.73
CA LYS A 140 -32.48 9.18 5.19
C LYS A 140 -33.32 10.33 5.74
N LYS A 141 -33.08 11.56 5.28
CA LYS A 141 -33.88 12.72 5.68
C LYS A 141 -35.33 12.60 5.19
N GLU A 142 -35.55 12.18 3.96
CA GLU A 142 -36.90 11.96 3.42
C GLU A 142 -37.66 10.91 4.22
N ILE A 143 -37.01 9.79 4.57
CA ILE A 143 -37.61 8.75 5.44
C ILE A 143 -38.06 9.35 6.77
N THR A 144 -37.22 10.14 7.44
CA THR A 144 -37.59 10.80 8.70
C THR A 144 -38.78 11.75 8.54
N ILE A 145 -38.89 12.46 7.41
CA ILE A 145 -40.04 13.33 7.13
C ILE A 145 -41.31 12.49 6.94
N ILE A 146 -41.24 11.43 6.15
CA ILE A 146 -42.37 10.52 5.91
C ILE A 146 -42.86 9.91 7.23
N GLU A 147 -41.95 9.50 8.11
CA GLU A 147 -42.29 8.99 9.44
C GLU A 147 -43.04 10.03 10.30
N LYS A 148 -42.59 11.30 10.28
CA LYS A 148 -43.28 12.39 10.97
C LYS A 148 -44.68 12.65 10.40
N VAL A 149 -44.83 12.66 9.08
CA VAL A 149 -46.13 12.85 8.42
C VAL A 149 -47.08 11.71 8.78
N LYS A 150 -46.61 10.45 8.75
CA LYS A 150 -47.42 9.30 9.19
C LYS A 150 -47.86 9.43 10.65
N LYS A 151 -46.97 9.88 11.54
CA LYS A 151 -47.33 10.10 12.94
C LYS A 151 -48.41 11.17 13.10
N LEU A 152 -48.27 12.32 12.43
CA LEU A 152 -49.28 13.38 12.45
C LEU A 152 -50.61 12.95 11.84
N GLN A 153 -50.59 12.09 10.82
CA GLN A 153 -51.81 11.52 10.24
C GLN A 153 -52.55 10.63 11.25
N LEU A 154 -51.81 9.80 12.00
CA LEU A 154 -52.39 8.98 13.08
C LEU A 154 -52.98 9.87 14.19
N GLU A 155 -52.24 10.88 14.65
CA GLU A 155 -52.73 11.84 15.65
C GLU A 155 -53.99 12.60 15.17
N LEU A 156 -54.06 12.96 13.88
CA LEU A 156 -55.27 13.55 13.27
C LEU A 156 -56.45 12.58 13.20
N GLU A 157 -56.19 11.30 12.90
CA GLU A 157 -57.22 10.25 12.90
C GLU A 157 -57.78 9.99 14.32
N GLU A 158 -56.94 10.12 15.35
CA GLU A 158 -57.34 10.02 16.76
C GLU A 158 -58.18 11.22 17.23
N ILE A 159 -57.87 12.44 16.78
CA ILE A 159 -58.63 13.66 17.13
C ILE A 159 -59.94 13.79 16.33
N ARG A 160 -60.00 13.23 15.12
CA ARG A 160 -61.19 13.26 14.25
C ARG A 160 -62.50 12.87 14.98
N PRO A 161 -62.60 11.78 15.75
CA PRO A 161 -63.82 11.44 16.48
C PRO A 161 -64.17 12.44 17.61
N GLU A 162 -63.20 13.12 18.22
CA GLU A 162 -63.46 14.12 19.28
C GLU A 162 -64.09 15.40 18.71
N CYS A 163 -63.73 15.79 17.48
CA CYS A 163 -64.41 16.90 16.80
C CYS A 163 -65.88 16.60 16.45
N PHE A 164 -66.22 15.35 16.13
CA PHE A 164 -67.62 14.93 15.91
C PHE A 164 -68.44 14.85 17.20
N GLU A 165 -67.83 14.77 18.39
CA GLU A 165 -68.57 14.92 19.64
C GLU A 165 -68.96 16.39 19.93
N SER A 166 -68.28 17.37 19.31
CA SER A 166 -68.68 18.78 19.38
C SER A 166 -69.86 19.11 18.45
N GLU A 167 -70.22 18.26 17.48
CA GLU A 167 -71.48 18.40 16.74
C GLU A 167 -72.73 18.03 17.57
N LYS A 168 -72.57 17.69 18.86
CA LYS A 168 -73.71 17.75 19.82
C LYS A 168 -74.24 19.17 20.04
N TYR A 169 -73.57 20.20 19.52
CA TYR A 169 -74.10 21.57 19.50
C TYR A 169 -75.14 21.83 18.39
N ASP A 170 -75.30 20.94 17.40
CA ASP A 170 -76.40 21.06 16.42
C ASP A 170 -77.79 20.79 17.03
N LYS A 171 -77.84 20.17 18.22
CA LYS A 171 -79.10 20.09 19.00
C LYS A 171 -79.50 21.41 19.66
N ILE A 172 -78.63 22.43 19.69
CA ILE A 172 -78.99 23.76 20.21
C ILE A 172 -79.79 24.55 19.18
N GLU A 173 -79.54 24.34 17.88
CA GLU A 173 -80.34 24.99 16.83
C GLU A 173 -81.80 24.47 16.83
N ASP A 174 -82.00 23.16 17.01
CA ASP A 174 -83.33 22.56 17.17
C ASP A 174 -84.07 23.07 18.43
N ILE A 175 -83.36 23.27 19.56
CA ILE A 175 -83.95 23.83 20.80
C ILE A 175 -84.34 25.31 20.60
N CYS A 176 -83.56 26.08 19.85
CA CYS A 176 -83.87 27.49 19.55
C CYS A 176 -85.07 27.64 18.59
N THR A 177 -85.25 26.74 17.63
CA THR A 177 -86.44 26.69 16.77
C THR A 177 -87.70 26.25 17.54
N ASP A 178 -87.59 25.30 18.48
CA ASP A 178 -88.72 24.92 19.34
C ASP A 178 -89.14 26.03 20.31
N PHE A 179 -88.19 26.81 20.81
CA PHE A 179 -88.47 27.93 21.73
C PHE A 179 -89.11 29.13 21.01
N THR A 180 -88.78 29.34 19.73
CA THR A 180 -89.39 30.39 18.92
C THR A 180 -90.80 30.01 18.47
N HIS A 181 -91.07 28.74 18.16
CA HIS A 181 -92.43 28.28 17.85
C HIS A 181 -93.40 28.32 19.06
N ARG A 182 -92.94 27.97 20.27
CA ARG A 182 -93.79 28.10 21.48
C ARG A 182 -94.09 29.55 21.87
N ASN A 183 -93.20 30.48 21.57
CA ASN A 183 -93.44 31.91 21.83
C ASN A 183 -94.36 32.57 20.79
N SER A 184 -94.43 32.05 19.55
CA SER A 184 -95.42 32.50 18.57
C SER A 184 -96.86 32.08 18.93
N ASP A 185 -97.04 30.91 19.54
CA ASP A 185 -98.37 30.43 19.96
C ASP A 185 -98.91 31.21 21.19
N PHE A 186 -98.03 31.74 22.05
CA PHE A 186 -98.46 32.55 23.20
C PHE A 186 -98.93 33.96 22.84
N LYS A 187 -98.55 34.48 21.65
CA LYS A 187 -99.00 35.81 21.16
C LYS A 187 -100.38 35.80 20.50
N LEU A 188 -100.93 34.63 20.18
CA LEU A 188 -102.26 34.49 19.57
C LEU A 188 -103.41 34.43 20.58
N TYR A 189 -103.12 34.31 21.89
CA TYR A 189 -104.16 34.23 22.94
C TYR A 189 -104.34 35.51 23.78
N SER A 190 -103.53 36.57 23.58
CA SER A 190 -103.62 37.80 24.39
C SER A 190 -104.22 39.02 23.67
N SER A 191 -104.77 38.85 22.46
CA SER A 191 -105.36 39.95 21.68
C SER A 191 -106.87 39.79 21.40
N GLY A 192 -107.62 39.16 22.32
CA GLY A 192 -109.06 38.97 22.16
C GLY A 192 -109.85 38.92 23.47
N THR A 193 -109.87 40.03 24.23
CA THR A 193 -111.01 40.40 25.09
C THR A 193 -110.92 41.90 25.39
N THR A 194 -111.72 42.66 24.66
CA THR A 194 -112.43 43.87 25.13
C THR A 194 -113.17 43.61 26.43
#